data_AF-A0A0S8EK94-F1
#
_entry.id   AF-A0A0S8EK94-F1
#
_cell.length_a   1.000
_cell.length_b   1.000
_cell.length_c   1.000
_cell.angle_alpha   90.00
_cell.angle_beta   90.00
_cell.angle_gamma   90.00
#
_symmetry.space_group_name_H-M   'P 1'
#
loop_
_entity.id
_entity.type
_entity.pdbx_description
1 polymer ?
#
loop_
_entity_poly.entity_id
_entity_poly.type
_entity_poly.pdbx_seq_one_letter_code
_entity_poly.pdbx_strand_id
1 'polypeptide(L)' 'MWIFHTMERIGRASENPFEGTSLDVPITTISRGIEIELREMFDEDPALIPSPIEPQHDTQT' A
#
# COMPACT_ATOMS: atom_id res chain seq x y z
N MET A 1 12.55 -6.92 30.09
CA MET A 1 11.07 -6.94 29.96
C MET A 1 10.59 -6.35 28.63
N TRP A 2 11.17 -5.24 28.15
CA TRP A 2 10.76 -4.58 26.89
C TRP A 2 10.87 -5.46 25.63
N ILE A 3 11.87 -6.35 25.56
CA ILE A 3 12.08 -7.27 24.42
C ILE A 3 10.86 -8.18 24.17
N PHE A 4 10.28 -8.73 25.23
CA PHE A 4 9.09 -9.60 25.10
C PHE A 4 7.87 -8.83 24.60
N HIS A 5 7.69 -7.60 25.08
CA HIS A 5 6.60 -6.75 24.66
C HIS A 5 6.73 -6.29 23.20
N THR A 6 7.96 -5.99 22.76
CA THR A 6 8.23 -5.66 21.35
C THR A 6 8.00 -6.86 20.43
N MET A 7 8.41 -8.06 20.84
CA MET A 7 8.25 -9.28 20.05
C MET A 7 6.77 -9.65 19.86
N GLU A 8 5.95 -9.51 20.90
CA GLU A 8 4.49 -9.68 20.82
C GLU A 8 3.85 -8.70 19.84
N ARG A 9 4.26 -7.44 19.88
CA ARG A 9 3.71 -6.38 19.01
C ARG A 9 4.05 -6.60 17.53
N ILE A 10 5.28 -7.04 17.24
CA ILE A 10 5.72 -7.39 15.89
C ILE A 10 4.98 -8.64 15.39
N GLY A 11 4.80 -9.65 16.25
CA GLY A 11 4.04 -10.86 15.91
C GLY A 11 2.62 -10.55 15.48
N ARG A 12 1.92 -9.68 16.21
CA ARG A 12 0.54 -9.27 15.86
C ARG A 12 0.46 -8.50 14.55
N ALA A 13 1.38 -7.55 14.32
CA ALA A 13 1.42 -6.80 13.07
C ALA A 13 1.78 -7.69 11.85
N SER A 14 2.51 -8.78 12.07
CA SER A 14 2.88 -9.74 11.01
C SER A 14 1.79 -10.79 10.72
N GLU A 15 0.76 -10.89 11.56
CA GLU A 15 -0.29 -11.91 11.42
C GLU A 15 -1.31 -11.52 10.34
N ASN A 16 -1.56 -10.22 10.16
CA ASN A 16 -2.47 -9.71 9.16
C ASN A 16 -1.91 -8.47 8.46
N PRO A 17 -1.30 -8.61 7.27
CA PRO A 17 -0.63 -7.51 6.57
C PRO A 17 -1.60 -6.64 5.75
N PHE A 18 -2.90 -6.64 6.09
CA PHE A 18 -3.97 -5.96 5.34
C PHE A 18 -4.85 -5.07 6.24
N GLU A 19 -4.38 -4.71 7.44
CA GLU A 19 -5.15 -3.89 8.39
C GLU A 19 -5.04 -2.37 8.14
N GLY A 20 -4.24 -1.94 7.15
CA GLY A 20 -4.03 -0.53 6.81
C GLY A 20 -3.07 0.19 7.76
N THR A 21 -2.30 -0.54 8.56
CA THR A 21 -1.19 -0.01 9.36
C THR A 21 0.09 0.20 8.54
N SER A 22 1.04 0.96 9.09
CA SER A 22 2.29 1.34 8.40
C SER A 22 3.19 0.17 7.98
N LEU A 23 2.94 -1.04 8.49
CA LEU A 23 3.70 -2.26 8.16
C LEU A 23 2.98 -3.13 7.13
N ASP A 24 1.80 -2.71 6.67
CA ASP A 24 0.93 -3.51 5.81
C ASP A 24 1.26 -3.31 4.33
N VAL A 25 0.79 -4.26 3.52
CA VAL A 25 0.96 -4.18 2.07
C VAL A 25 0.13 -3.00 1.54
N PRO A 26 0.72 -2.08 0.76
CA PRO A 26 0.00 -0.94 0.21
C PRO A 26 -0.84 -1.37 -1.00
N ILE A 27 -1.95 -2.08 -0.74
CA ILE A 27 -2.84 -2.61 -1.79
C ILE A 27 -3.36 -1.47 -2.67
N THR A 28 -3.74 -0.33 -2.10
CA THR A 28 -4.25 0.81 -2.85
C THR A 28 -3.24 1.31 -3.90
N THR A 29 -1.95 1.40 -3.53
CA THR A 29 -0.88 1.79 -4.46
C THR A 29 -0.68 0.74 -5.55
N ILE A 30 -0.68 -0.55 -5.19
CA ILE A 30 -0.55 -1.64 -6.17
C ILE A 30 -1.72 -1.61 -7.15
N SER A 31 -2.96 -1.47 -6.66
CA SER A 31 -4.15 -1.36 -7.50
C SER A 31 -4.12 -0.12 -8.39
N ARG A 32 -3.66 1.03 -7.87
CA ARG A 32 -3.47 2.24 -8.69
C ARG A 32 -2.43 2.02 -9.79
N GLY A 33 -1.32 1.36 -9.49
CA GLY A 33 -0.30 1.02 -10.48
C GLY A 33 -0.85 0.15 -11.60
N ILE A 34 -1.58 -0.91 -11.25
CA ILE A 34 -2.24 -1.80 -12.22
C ILE A 34 -3.28 -1.04 -13.05
N GLU A 35 -4.07 -0.16 -12.43
CA GLU A 35 -5.04 0.67 -13.16
C GLU A 35 -4.37 1.57 -14.21
N ILE A 36 -3.26 2.21 -13.84
CA ILE A 36 -2.48 3.05 -14.77
C ILE A 36 -1.92 2.19 -15.90
N GLU A 37 -1.23 1.09 -15.59
CA GLU A 37 -0.62 0.20 -16.59
C GLU A 37 -1.67 -0.33 -17.58
N LEU A 38 -2.84 -0.75 -17.09
CA LEU A 38 -3.91 -1.23 -17.97
C LEU A 38 -4.44 -0.12 -18.90
N ARG A 39 -4.63 1.12 -18.40
CA ARG A 39 -5.10 2.24 -19.23
C ARG A 39 -4.05 2.67 -20.26
N GLU A 40 -2.77 2.66 -19.90
CA GLU A 40 -1.67 2.91 -20.82
C GLU A 40 -1.57 1.83 -21.91
N MET A 41 -1.77 0.55 -21.54
CA MET A 41 -1.76 -0.57 -22.50
C MET A 41 -2.92 -0.50 -23.52
N PHE A 42 -4.04 0.12 -23.16
CA PHE A 42 -5.20 0.29 -24.05
C PHE A 42 -5.20 1.62 -24.83
N ASP A 43 -4.14 2.42 -24.73
CA ASP A 43 -4.01 3.73 -25.42
C ASP A 43 -5.19 4.68 -25.09
N GLU A 44 -5.67 4.62 -23.83
CA GLU A 44 -6.71 5.54 -23.34
C GLU A 44 -6.18 6.98 -23.25
N ASP A 45 -7.10 7.96 -23.29
CA ASP A 45 -6.75 9.38 -23.19
C ASP A 45 -5.92 9.64 -21.92
N PRO A 46 -4.71 10.24 -22.01
CA PRO A 46 -3.88 10.59 -20.87
C PRO A 46 -4.61 11.41 -19.81
N ALA A 47 -5.65 12.17 -20.18
CA ALA A 47 -6.48 12.92 -19.25
C ALA A 47 -7.36 12.03 -18.35
N LEU A 48 -7.58 10.77 -18.73
CA LEU A 48 -8.32 9.78 -17.96
C LEU A 48 -7.41 8.90 -17.09
N ILE A 49 -6.09 8.95 -17.28
CA ILE A 49 -5.14 8.16 -16.50
C ILE A 49 -4.97 8.83 -15.12
N PRO A 50 -5.28 8.14 -14.01
CA PRO A 50 -5.16 8.71 -12.68
C PRO A 50 -3.68 8.83 -12.30
N SER A 51 -3.33 9.86 -11.53
CA SER A 51 -1.96 10.02 -11.04
C SER A 51 -1.60 8.94 -9.99
N PRO A 52 -0.32 8.58 -9.86
CA PRO A 52 0.16 7.73 -8.78
C PRO A 52 -0.23 8.27 -7.41
N ILE A 53 -0.49 7.39 -6.45
CA ILE A 53 -0.75 7.78 -5.06
C ILE A 53 0.58 8.14 -4.41
N GLU A 54 0.66 9.35 -3.86
CA GLU A 54 1.84 9.77 -3.10
C GLU A 54 1.82 9.19 -1.69
N PRO A 55 2.97 8.75 -1.15
CA PRO A 55 3.06 8.25 0.21
C PRO A 55 2.75 9.36 1.23
N GLN A 56 1.83 9.11 2.16
CA GLN A 56 1.54 10.01 3.29
C GLN A 56 2.08 9.44 4.60
N HIS A 57 3.01 10.13 5.25
CA HIS A 57 3.51 9.75 6.59
C HIS A 57 4.07 8.32 6.67
N ASP A 58 4.94 7.93 5.72
CA ASP A 58 5.47 6.56 5.56
C ASP A 58 4.40 5.47 5.40
N THR A 59 3.15 5.86 5.15
CA THR A 59 2.02 4.98 4.87
C THR A 59 1.40 5.35 3.53
N GLN A 60 1.08 4.35 2.72
CA GLN A 60 0.31 4.60 1.50
C GLN A 60 -1.14 4.22 1.78
N THR A 61 -1.85 5.12 2.48
CA THR A 61 -3.29 4.99 2.73
C THR A 61 -4.09 5.80 1.73
#